data_AF-A0A4Q2AXK3-F1
#
_entry.id   AF-A0A4Q2AXK3-F1
#
_cell.length_a   1.000
_cell.length_b   1.000
_cell.length_c   1.000
_cell.angle_alpha   90.00
_cell.angle_beta   90.00
_cell.angle_gamma   90.00
#
_symmetry.space_group_name_H-M   'P 1'
#
loop_
_entity.id
_entity.type
_entity.pdbx_description
1 polymer ?
#
loop_
_entity_poly.entity_id
_entity_poly.type
_entity_poly.pdbx_seq_one_letter_code
_entity_poly.pdbx_strand_id
1 'polypeptide(L)'
;MNKQSILGYQPQDSFIHRLNATAKLFFFLLVSIACMTTFDTRFLLFVALFSLILFKSAHLKWQQVSFIIKFIALFSLLNLIAIFIFQPTYGQELYGSRHILLAAGYFTLTSQELFYLVNVALKYFCTVPLALLFLLTTDPSAFASSLNKLKISYKISYAVALALRYIPDIQATYWDISAAQQARGYELSSKAKLSTRLKGAINIILPLIFSSLERINTISTAMQLRRFGSKKKRTWYTQRPFKASDWLVVILAIVLFGITLYLFKLNHGRFYDPFN
;
A
#
# COMPACT_ATOMS: atom_id res chain seq x y z
N MET A 1 4.81 -29.49 -1.82
CA MET A 1 5.77 -28.38 -1.72
C MET A 1 5.27 -27.19 -2.53
N ASN A 2 4.41 -26.34 -1.94
CA ASN A 2 3.81 -25.23 -2.68
C ASN A 2 4.68 -23.98 -2.56
N LYS A 3 5.13 -23.47 -3.72
CA LYS A 3 5.97 -22.30 -3.87
C LYS A 3 5.25 -21.05 -3.34
N GLN A 4 5.87 -20.46 -2.32
CA GLN A 4 6.04 -19.03 -2.15
C GLN A 4 4.76 -18.22 -1.94
N SER A 5 4.56 -17.85 -0.67
CA SER A 5 3.83 -16.68 -0.23
C SER A 5 4.01 -15.49 -1.19
N ILE A 6 3.04 -15.32 -2.09
CA ILE A 6 2.95 -14.12 -2.97
C ILE A 6 2.78 -12.86 -2.11
N LEU A 7 2.31 -13.03 -0.86
CA LEU A 7 2.10 -11.97 0.11
C LEU A 7 2.75 -12.38 1.43
N GLY A 8 3.97 -11.91 1.67
CA GLY A 8 4.67 -12.12 2.94
C GLY A 8 5.99 -11.36 2.96
N TYR A 9 6.28 -10.72 4.11
CA TYR A 9 7.59 -10.16 4.40
C TYR A 9 8.67 -11.21 4.13
N GLN A 10 9.68 -10.84 3.34
CA GLN A 10 10.83 -11.69 3.11
C GLN A 10 12.03 -11.12 3.86
N PRO A 11 12.64 -11.87 4.79
CA PRO A 11 13.81 -11.39 5.48
C PRO A 11 14.95 -11.24 4.46
N GLN A 12 15.32 -10.00 4.19
CA GLN A 12 16.53 -9.65 3.45
C GLN A 12 17.35 -8.67 4.29
N ASP A 13 18.67 -8.73 4.10
CA ASP A 13 19.60 -7.80 4.74
C ASP A 13 19.83 -6.58 3.83
N SER A 14 18.91 -5.62 3.87
CA SER A 14 19.15 -4.28 3.33
C SER A 14 19.03 -3.21 4.41
N PHE A 15 19.65 -2.05 4.19
CA PHE A 15 19.55 -0.91 5.12
C PHE A 15 18.09 -0.59 5.45
N ILE A 16 17.22 -0.63 4.43
CA ILE A 16 15.80 -0.38 4.59
C ILE A 16 15.16 -1.45 5.48
N HIS A 17 15.47 -2.74 5.34
CA HIS A 17 14.92 -3.80 6.21
C HIS A 17 15.29 -3.63 7.70
N ARG A 18 16.42 -2.98 8.00
CA ARG A 18 16.89 -2.77 9.38
C ARG A 18 16.20 -1.62 10.11
N LEU A 19 15.63 -0.66 9.37
CA LEU A 19 14.92 0.49 9.93
C LEU A 19 13.69 0.10 10.75
N ASN A 20 13.34 0.94 11.71
CA ASN A 20 12.18 0.78 12.57
C ASN A 20 10.87 0.89 11.76
N ALA A 21 9.93 -0.03 11.98
CA ALA A 21 8.64 -0.04 11.31
C ALA A 21 7.86 1.28 11.51
N THR A 22 7.98 1.92 12.69
CA THR A 22 7.33 3.22 12.95
C THR A 22 7.92 4.34 12.11
N ALA A 23 9.25 4.39 11.95
CA ALA A 23 9.90 5.42 11.13
C ALA A 23 9.53 5.24 9.66
N LYS A 24 9.51 4.00 9.14
CA LYS A 24 9.05 3.70 7.78
C LYS A 24 7.60 4.08 7.54
N LEU A 25 6.71 3.73 8.48
CA LEU A 25 5.28 4.05 8.38
C LEU A 25 5.08 5.56 8.37
N PHE A 26 5.75 6.28 9.26
CA PHE A 26 5.69 7.73 9.34
C PHE A 26 6.21 8.40 8.07
N PHE A 27 7.35 7.93 7.54
CA PHE A 27 7.90 8.39 6.27
C PHE A 27 6.95 8.13 5.10
N PHE A 28 6.43 6.91 4.99
CA PHE A 28 5.47 6.52 3.96
C PHE A 28 4.23 7.42 3.99
N LEU A 29 3.61 7.61 5.16
CA LEU A 29 2.39 8.39 5.30
C LEU A 29 2.64 9.87 4.99
N LEU A 30 3.63 10.51 5.63
CA LEU A 30 3.87 11.95 5.42
C LEU A 30 4.26 12.27 3.98
N VAL A 31 5.17 11.50 3.39
CA VAL A 31 5.62 11.74 2.01
C VAL A 31 4.51 11.44 1.01
N SER A 32 3.67 10.42 1.26
CA SER A 32 2.50 10.17 0.41
C SER A 32 1.48 11.30 0.50
N ILE A 33 1.20 11.82 1.70
CA ILE A 33 0.31 12.98 1.88
C ILE A 33 0.89 14.20 1.15
N ALA A 34 2.18 14.50 1.35
CA ALA A 34 2.90 15.57 0.66
C ALA A 34 2.69 15.49 -0.86
N CYS A 35 3.01 14.36 -1.48
CA CYS A 35 2.87 14.17 -2.93
C CYS A 35 1.42 14.21 -3.42
N MET A 36 0.47 13.70 -2.64
CA MET A 36 -0.94 13.74 -3.02
C MET A 36 -1.50 15.16 -2.97
N THR A 37 -1.05 15.95 -2.00
CA THR A 37 -1.51 17.33 -1.82
C THR A 37 -0.95 18.29 -2.87
N THR A 38 0.31 18.11 -3.28
CA THR A 38 1.05 19.00 -4.18
C THR A 38 0.86 18.67 -5.66
N PHE A 39 0.86 19.70 -6.51
CA PHE A 39 0.99 19.59 -7.98
C PHE A 39 2.22 20.37 -8.50
N ASP A 40 3.24 20.56 -7.65
CA ASP A 40 4.54 21.09 -8.05
C ASP A 40 5.39 19.99 -8.68
N THR A 41 5.62 20.12 -9.99
CA THR A 41 6.35 19.11 -10.79
C THR A 41 7.78 18.92 -10.32
N ARG A 42 8.45 19.99 -9.84
CA ARG A 42 9.86 19.91 -9.41
C ARG A 42 9.97 19.04 -8.16
N PHE A 43 9.06 19.26 -7.21
CA PHE A 43 8.97 18.44 -6.00
C PHE A 43 8.58 16.99 -6.33
N LEU A 44 7.54 16.80 -7.16
CA LEU A 44 7.08 15.46 -7.53
C LEU A 44 8.15 14.68 -8.29
N LEU A 45 8.89 15.30 -9.18
CA LEU A 45 10.00 14.68 -9.91
C LEU A 45 11.13 14.29 -8.94
N PHE A 46 11.52 15.18 -8.03
CA PHE A 46 12.51 14.87 -7.00
C PHE A 46 12.09 13.66 -6.16
N VAL A 47 10.85 13.64 -5.65
CA VAL A 47 10.37 12.53 -4.81
C VAL A 47 10.19 11.24 -5.61
N ALA A 48 9.77 11.30 -6.88
CA ALA A 48 9.65 10.14 -7.76
C ALA A 48 11.02 9.50 -8.04
N LEU A 49 12.06 10.30 -8.32
CA LEU A 49 13.41 9.77 -8.47
C LEU A 49 13.92 9.18 -7.16
N PHE A 50 13.70 9.89 -6.04
CA PHE A 50 14.11 9.43 -4.73
C PHE A 50 13.43 8.10 -4.33
N SER A 51 12.12 7.96 -4.58
CA SER A 51 11.37 6.73 -4.29
C SER A 51 11.87 5.54 -5.11
N LEU A 52 12.23 5.75 -6.38
CA LEU A 52 12.79 4.71 -7.26
C LEU A 52 14.20 4.30 -6.82
N ILE A 53 15.02 5.26 -6.38
CA ILE A 53 16.36 4.98 -5.82
C ILE A 53 16.23 4.13 -4.55
N LEU A 54 15.32 4.50 -3.64
CA LEU A 54 15.05 3.71 -2.44
C LEU A 54 14.55 2.31 -2.79
N PHE A 55 13.67 2.20 -3.78
CA PHE A 55 13.13 0.93 -4.24
C PHE A 55 14.24 0.00 -4.76
N LYS A 56 15.16 0.55 -5.58
CA LYS A 56 16.33 -0.17 -6.07
C LYS A 56 17.28 -0.56 -4.92
N SER A 57 17.50 0.34 -3.96
CA SER A 57 18.34 0.09 -2.78
C SER A 57 17.80 -1.02 -1.88
N ALA A 58 16.51 -1.33 -1.93
CA ALA A 58 15.93 -2.40 -1.13
C ALA A 58 16.26 -3.82 -1.62
N HIS A 59 16.87 -3.96 -2.81
CA HIS A 59 17.26 -5.25 -3.40
C HIS A 59 16.08 -6.24 -3.55
N LEU A 60 14.87 -5.71 -3.79
CA LEU A 60 13.68 -6.52 -4.00
C LEU A 60 13.77 -7.32 -5.31
N LYS A 61 13.40 -8.60 -5.28
CA LYS A 61 13.38 -9.44 -6.48
C LYS A 61 12.23 -8.99 -7.37
N TRP A 62 12.52 -8.62 -8.63
CA TRP A 62 11.51 -8.13 -9.58
C TRP A 62 10.30 -9.06 -9.71
N GLN A 63 10.51 -10.37 -9.65
CA GLN A 63 9.43 -11.37 -9.73
C GLN A 63 8.34 -11.17 -8.66
N GLN A 64 8.69 -10.70 -7.47
CA GLN A 64 7.76 -10.51 -6.34
C GLN A 64 6.86 -9.28 -6.53
N VAL A 65 7.41 -8.24 -7.13
CA VAL A 65 6.76 -6.95 -7.30
C VAL A 65 6.09 -6.81 -8.66
N SER A 66 6.57 -7.54 -9.67
CA SER A 66 6.16 -7.37 -11.07
C SER A 66 4.65 -7.51 -11.29
N PHE A 67 4.00 -8.45 -10.60
CA PHE A 67 2.54 -8.62 -10.71
C PHE A 67 1.81 -7.37 -10.18
N ILE A 68 2.18 -6.91 -8.98
CA ILE A 68 1.57 -5.74 -8.33
C ILE A 68 1.85 -4.46 -9.14
N ILE A 69 3.08 -4.28 -9.61
CA ILE A 69 3.48 -3.13 -10.42
C ILE A 69 2.72 -3.12 -11.75
N LYS A 70 2.62 -4.25 -12.47
CA LYS A 70 1.86 -4.33 -13.72
C LYS A 70 0.38 -4.04 -13.50
N PHE A 71 -0.19 -4.58 -12.41
CA PHE A 71 -1.58 -4.34 -12.05
C PHE A 71 -1.84 -2.86 -11.76
N ILE A 72 -1.01 -2.23 -10.92
CA ILE A 72 -1.12 -0.80 -10.60
C ILE A 72 -0.86 0.05 -11.86
N ALA A 73 0.10 -0.31 -12.69
CA ALA A 73 0.40 0.39 -13.93
C ALA A 73 -0.81 0.38 -14.88
N LEU A 74 -1.47 -0.78 -15.04
CA LEU A 74 -2.70 -0.89 -15.83
C LEU A 74 -3.80 0.02 -15.28
N PHE A 75 -4.07 -0.02 -13.98
CA PHE A 75 -5.09 0.84 -13.37
C PHE A 75 -4.74 2.33 -13.43
N SER A 76 -3.45 2.69 -13.28
CA SER A 76 -3.00 4.07 -13.42
C SER A 76 -3.15 4.58 -14.85
N LEU A 77 -2.86 3.74 -15.85
CA LEU A 77 -3.06 4.07 -17.26
C LEU A 77 -4.55 4.26 -17.57
N LEU A 78 -5.40 3.35 -17.10
CA LEU A 78 -6.85 3.48 -17.23
C LEU A 78 -7.36 4.75 -16.54
N ASN A 79 -6.81 5.11 -15.37
CA ASN A 79 -7.17 6.34 -14.68
C ASN A 79 -6.78 7.60 -15.47
N LEU A 80 -5.56 7.66 -16.01
CA LEU A 80 -5.12 8.78 -16.85
C LEU A 80 -5.98 8.93 -18.11
N ILE A 81 -6.30 7.81 -18.76
CA ILE A 81 -7.21 7.79 -19.92
C ILE A 81 -8.61 8.27 -19.51
N ALA A 82 -9.14 7.79 -18.38
CA ALA A 82 -10.44 8.21 -17.89
C ALA A 82 -10.48 9.71 -17.60
N ILE A 83 -9.46 10.27 -16.93
CA ILE A 83 -9.35 11.71 -16.69
C ILE A 83 -9.44 12.47 -18.01
N PHE A 84 -8.65 12.06 -19.01
CA PHE A 84 -8.64 12.71 -20.31
C PHE A 84 -9.97 12.59 -21.06
N ILE A 85 -10.66 11.45 -20.99
CA ILE A 85 -11.95 11.23 -21.65
C ILE A 85 -13.06 12.06 -21.00
N PHE A 86 -13.11 12.13 -19.68
CA PHE A 86 -14.18 12.82 -18.96
C PHE A 86 -13.96 14.34 -18.86
N GLN A 87 -12.71 14.81 -18.83
CA GLN A 87 -12.42 16.24 -18.72
C GLN A 87 -11.13 16.65 -19.45
N PRO A 88 -11.14 16.63 -20.81
CA PRO A 88 -9.96 16.93 -21.63
C PRO A 88 -9.45 18.38 -21.54
N THR A 89 -10.25 19.29 -20.97
CA THR A 89 -9.92 20.73 -20.81
C THR A 89 -9.57 21.13 -19.38
N TYR A 90 -9.43 20.18 -18.46
CA TYR A 90 -9.20 20.49 -17.04
C TYR A 90 -7.93 21.31 -16.81
N GLY A 91 -6.83 20.95 -17.45
CA GLY A 91 -5.57 21.68 -17.36
C GLY A 91 -5.69 23.12 -17.87
N GLN A 92 -6.50 23.36 -18.92
CA GLN A 92 -6.72 24.72 -19.42
C GLN A 92 -7.46 25.59 -18.40
N GLU A 93 -8.52 25.07 -17.78
CA GLU A 93 -9.26 25.77 -16.72
C GLU A 93 -8.37 26.07 -15.52
N LEU A 94 -7.47 25.13 -15.21
CA LEU A 94 -6.58 25.21 -14.07
C LEU A 94 -5.45 26.23 -14.22
N TYR A 95 -4.80 26.29 -15.39
CA TYR A 95 -3.64 27.15 -15.64
C TYR A 95 -4.00 28.44 -16.40
N GLY A 96 -5.27 28.65 -16.76
CA GLY A 96 -5.76 29.87 -17.41
C GLY A 96 -5.22 30.14 -18.82
N SER A 97 -4.37 29.26 -19.36
CA SER A 97 -3.73 29.37 -20.66
C SER A 97 -4.13 28.21 -21.57
N ARG A 98 -4.14 28.43 -22.88
CA ARG A 98 -4.53 27.42 -23.89
C ARG A 98 -3.49 27.33 -24.99
N HIS A 99 -2.67 26.28 -24.95
CA HIS A 99 -1.79 25.92 -26.06
C HIS A 99 -2.18 24.54 -26.59
N ILE A 100 -2.73 24.51 -27.80
CA ILE A 100 -3.23 23.30 -28.44
C ILE A 100 -2.05 22.54 -29.04
N LEU A 101 -1.92 21.25 -28.68
CA LEU A 101 -0.95 20.34 -29.28
C LEU A 101 -1.60 19.50 -30.38
N LEU A 102 -2.77 18.93 -30.09
CA LEU A 102 -3.56 18.14 -31.05
C LEU A 102 -5.02 18.59 -31.00
N ALA A 103 -5.54 19.01 -32.15
CA ALA A 103 -6.93 19.40 -32.30
C ALA A 103 -7.77 18.19 -32.72
N ALA A 104 -8.60 17.68 -31.80
CA ALA A 104 -9.51 16.56 -32.04
C ALA A 104 -10.91 16.82 -31.44
N GLY A 105 -11.48 18.00 -31.73
CA GLY A 105 -12.83 18.38 -31.26
C GLY A 105 -12.94 18.41 -29.73
N TYR A 106 -13.85 17.62 -29.16
CA TYR A 106 -13.99 17.48 -27.70
C TYR A 106 -12.69 16.96 -27.05
N PHE A 107 -11.95 16.08 -27.73
CA PHE A 107 -10.69 15.50 -27.24
C PHE A 107 -9.46 16.33 -27.59
N THR A 108 -9.57 17.67 -27.57
CA THR A 108 -8.41 18.54 -27.80
C THR A 108 -7.36 18.35 -26.71
N LEU A 109 -6.15 17.91 -27.11
CA LEU A 109 -5.03 17.78 -26.20
C LEU A 109 -4.28 19.11 -26.13
N THR A 110 -4.29 19.71 -24.95
CA THR A 110 -3.55 20.94 -24.66
C THR A 110 -2.24 20.62 -23.92
N SER A 111 -1.25 21.49 -24.02
CA SER A 111 0.00 21.35 -23.26
C SER A 111 -0.23 21.37 -21.75
N GLN A 112 -1.23 22.13 -21.32
CA GLN A 112 -1.69 22.27 -19.94
C GLN A 112 -2.31 20.97 -19.43
N GLU A 113 -3.18 20.34 -20.22
CA GLU A 113 -3.77 19.04 -19.88
C GLU A 113 -2.69 17.96 -19.82
N LEU A 114 -1.79 17.92 -20.81
CA LEU A 114 -0.67 16.98 -20.79
C LEU A 114 0.19 17.17 -19.54
N PHE A 115 0.50 18.41 -19.18
CA PHE A 115 1.26 18.75 -17.97
C PHE A 115 0.54 18.31 -16.69
N TYR A 116 -0.78 18.51 -16.61
CA TYR A 116 -1.59 18.01 -15.51
C TYR A 116 -1.54 16.48 -15.41
N LEU A 117 -1.75 15.76 -16.52
CA LEU A 117 -1.69 14.30 -16.58
C LEU A 117 -0.30 13.77 -16.21
N VAL A 118 0.78 14.45 -16.62
CA VAL A 118 2.15 14.11 -16.21
C VAL A 118 2.32 14.25 -14.69
N ASN A 119 1.77 15.31 -14.08
CA ASN A 119 1.81 15.46 -12.62
C ASN A 119 1.01 14.36 -11.91
N VAL A 120 -0.15 13.96 -12.43
CA VAL A 120 -0.91 12.81 -11.90
C VAL A 120 -0.10 11.52 -12.05
N ALA A 121 0.55 11.30 -13.19
CA ALA A 121 1.42 10.14 -13.41
C ALA A 121 2.59 10.13 -12.40
N LEU A 122 3.26 11.25 -12.19
CA LEU A 122 4.36 11.40 -11.24
C LEU A 122 3.93 11.05 -9.80
N LYS A 123 2.69 11.34 -9.40
CA LYS A 123 2.16 10.96 -8.08
C LYS A 123 2.14 9.44 -7.88
N TYR A 124 1.88 8.66 -8.93
CA TYR A 124 2.00 7.20 -8.86
C TYR A 124 3.45 6.76 -8.71
N PHE A 125 4.39 7.36 -9.46
CA PHE A 125 5.82 7.09 -9.30
C PHE A 125 6.38 7.49 -7.93
N CYS A 126 5.79 8.49 -7.26
CA CYS A 126 6.13 8.81 -5.89
C CYS A 126 5.64 7.75 -4.90
N THR A 127 4.35 7.41 -4.95
CA THR A 127 3.69 6.67 -3.86
C THR A 127 3.77 5.16 -3.99
N VAL A 128 3.72 4.62 -5.21
CA VAL A 128 3.71 3.16 -5.44
C VAL A 128 5.01 2.51 -4.95
N PRO A 129 6.22 3.01 -5.29
CA PRO A 129 7.46 2.42 -4.79
C PRO A 129 7.57 2.51 -3.26
N LEU A 130 7.13 3.62 -2.66
CA LEU A 130 7.13 3.79 -1.20
C LEU A 130 6.17 2.82 -0.50
N ALA A 131 4.98 2.60 -1.05
CA ALA A 131 4.02 1.64 -0.55
C ALA A 131 4.56 0.21 -0.61
N LEU A 132 5.15 -0.17 -1.74
CA LEU A 132 5.77 -1.50 -1.91
C LEU A 132 6.96 -1.71 -0.98
N LEU A 133 7.82 -0.70 -0.82
CA LEU A 133 8.91 -0.72 0.16
C LEU A 133 8.39 -0.96 1.56
N PHE A 134 7.36 -0.22 1.98
CA PHE A 134 6.77 -0.39 3.29
C PHE A 134 6.20 -1.80 3.48
N LEU A 135 5.39 -2.27 2.52
CA LEU A 135 4.68 -3.54 2.60
C LEU A 135 5.62 -4.76 2.58
N LEU A 136 6.68 -4.72 1.77
CA LEU A 136 7.57 -5.88 1.58
C LEU A 136 8.74 -5.92 2.57
N THR A 137 9.18 -4.76 3.08
CA THR A 137 10.34 -4.68 3.99
C THR A 137 9.96 -4.58 5.47
N THR A 138 8.67 -4.59 5.81
CA THR A 138 8.19 -4.47 7.19
C THR A 138 7.56 -5.76 7.66
N ASP A 139 8.09 -6.33 8.73
CA ASP A 139 7.50 -7.49 9.37
C ASP A 139 6.10 -7.16 9.92
N PRO A 140 5.07 -8.01 9.70
CA PRO A 140 3.71 -7.80 10.20
C PRO A 140 3.60 -7.51 11.70
N SER A 141 4.40 -8.19 12.53
CA SER A 141 4.40 -7.99 13.98
C SER A 141 5.10 -6.70 14.37
N ALA A 142 6.14 -6.30 13.62
CA ALA A 142 6.78 -4.99 13.75
C ALA A 142 5.83 -3.85 13.32
N PHE A 143 5.05 -4.03 12.25
CA PHE A 143 4.02 -3.09 11.83
C PHE A 143 2.95 -2.90 12.92
N ALA A 144 2.43 -3.98 13.49
CA ALA A 144 1.50 -3.88 14.61
C ALA A 144 2.08 -3.11 15.80
N SER A 145 3.34 -3.38 16.18
CA SER A 145 4.01 -2.62 17.24
C SER A 145 4.14 -1.13 16.92
N SER A 146 4.29 -0.80 15.63
CA SER A 146 4.41 0.59 15.17
C SER A 146 3.12 1.38 15.35
N LEU A 147 1.96 0.73 15.16
CA LEU A 147 0.65 1.35 15.41
C LEU A 147 0.53 1.75 16.89
N ASN A 148 0.99 0.90 17.81
CA ASN A 148 0.92 1.22 19.23
C ASN A 148 1.79 2.42 19.62
N LYS A 149 2.96 2.57 18.99
CA LYS A 149 3.83 3.76 19.13
C LYS A 149 3.15 5.04 18.62
N LEU A 150 2.30 4.95 17.60
CA LEU A 150 1.48 6.06 17.11
C LEU A 150 0.25 6.35 18.00
N LYS A 151 0.26 5.90 19.26
CA LYS A 151 -0.82 6.05 20.26
C LYS A 151 -2.11 5.31 19.93
N ILE A 152 -2.10 4.38 18.96
CA ILE A 152 -3.24 3.48 18.74
C ILE A 152 -3.32 2.48 19.90
N SER A 153 -4.54 2.18 20.35
CA SER A 153 -4.78 1.23 21.45
C SER A 153 -4.10 -0.11 21.19
N TYR A 154 -3.42 -0.66 22.20
CA TYR A 154 -2.73 -1.95 22.07
C TYR A 154 -3.68 -3.09 21.68
N LYS A 155 -4.98 -2.96 22.00
CA LYS A 155 -6.00 -3.93 21.59
C LYS A 155 -6.16 -3.96 20.07
N ILE A 156 -6.20 -2.79 19.43
CA ILE A 156 -6.29 -2.64 17.97
C ILE A 156 -4.99 -3.12 17.32
N SER A 157 -3.84 -2.65 17.82
CA SER A 157 -2.53 -3.09 17.33
C SER A 157 -2.37 -4.61 17.41
N TYR A 158 -2.80 -5.22 18.52
CA TYR A 158 -2.76 -6.68 18.69
C TYR A 158 -3.73 -7.40 17.76
N ALA A 159 -4.93 -6.87 17.52
CA ALA A 159 -5.86 -7.44 16.54
C ALA A 159 -5.25 -7.47 15.13
N VAL A 160 -4.53 -6.41 14.72
CA VAL A 160 -3.80 -6.37 13.44
C VAL A 160 -2.68 -7.43 13.41
N ALA A 161 -1.88 -7.53 14.48
CA ALA A 161 -0.84 -8.56 14.57
C ALA A 161 -1.42 -9.97 14.46
N LEU A 162 -2.55 -10.20 15.14
CA LEU A 162 -3.25 -11.47 15.18
C LEU A 162 -3.78 -11.84 13.79
N ALA A 163 -4.45 -10.90 13.11
CA ALA A 163 -4.96 -11.09 11.77
C ALA A 163 -3.83 -11.48 10.81
N LEU A 164 -2.73 -10.73 10.79
CA LEU A 164 -1.60 -11.01 9.90
C LEU A 164 -0.93 -12.36 10.19
N ARG A 165 -0.83 -12.75 11.47
CA ARG A 165 -0.31 -14.06 11.88
C ARG A 165 -1.19 -15.22 11.44
N TYR A 166 -2.52 -15.04 11.37
CA TYR A 166 -3.45 -16.10 11.00
C TYR A 166 -3.71 -16.21 9.50
N ILE A 167 -3.25 -15.27 8.66
CA ILE A 167 -3.38 -15.39 7.20
C ILE A 167 -2.81 -16.73 6.68
N PRO A 168 -1.59 -17.15 7.06
CA PRO A 168 -1.05 -18.44 6.62
C PRO A 168 -1.88 -19.64 7.10
N ASP A 169 -2.37 -19.60 8.34
CA ASP A 169 -3.21 -20.67 8.90
C ASP A 169 -4.54 -20.78 8.14
N ILE A 170 -5.19 -19.65 7.85
CA ILE A 170 -6.44 -19.60 7.07
C ILE A 170 -6.20 -20.12 5.65
N GLN A 171 -5.06 -19.79 5.03
CA GLN A 171 -4.69 -20.32 3.72
C GLN A 171 -4.49 -21.84 3.75
N ALA A 172 -3.82 -22.37 4.78
CA ALA A 172 -3.65 -23.81 4.94
C ALA A 172 -5.02 -24.51 5.11
N THR A 173 -5.87 -23.99 5.99
CA THR A 173 -7.23 -24.52 6.21
C THR A 173 -8.08 -24.43 4.94
N TYR A 174 -7.95 -23.36 4.15
CA TYR A 174 -8.60 -23.26 2.84
C TYR A 174 -8.17 -24.39 1.89
N TRP A 175 -6.87 -24.67 1.80
CA TRP A 175 -6.36 -25.74 0.94
C TRP A 175 -6.81 -27.13 1.40
N ASP A 176 -6.83 -27.37 2.71
CA ASP A 176 -7.31 -28.63 3.29
C ASP A 176 -8.80 -28.85 2.98
N ILE A 177 -9.64 -27.82 3.21
CA ILE A 177 -11.08 -27.88 2.91
C ILE A 177 -11.28 -28.03 1.40
N SER A 178 -10.55 -27.28 0.57
CA SER A 178 -10.62 -27.38 -0.88
C SER A 178 -10.29 -28.80 -1.37
N ALA A 179 -9.24 -29.42 -0.84
CA ALA A 179 -8.87 -30.78 -1.18
C ALA A 179 -9.97 -31.79 -0.77
N ALA A 180 -10.54 -31.64 0.44
CA ALA A 180 -11.62 -32.48 0.91
C ALA A 180 -12.90 -32.34 0.06
N GLN A 181 -13.26 -31.13 -0.37
CA GLN A 181 -14.41 -30.91 -1.24
C GLN A 181 -14.18 -31.47 -2.65
N GLN A 182 -12.97 -31.36 -3.19
CA GLN A 182 -12.62 -32.00 -4.47
C GLN A 182 -12.72 -33.52 -4.39
N ALA A 183 -12.29 -34.13 -3.28
CA ALA A 183 -12.47 -35.57 -3.03
C ALA A 183 -13.94 -36.00 -2.94
N ARG A 184 -14.84 -35.10 -2.53
CA ARG A 184 -16.31 -35.30 -2.55
C ARG A 184 -16.95 -35.06 -3.92
N GLY A 185 -16.16 -34.86 -4.97
CA GLY A 185 -16.64 -34.71 -6.35
C GLY A 185 -16.97 -33.27 -6.76
N TYR A 186 -16.65 -32.27 -5.94
CA TYR A 186 -16.80 -30.86 -6.35
C TYR A 186 -15.65 -30.44 -7.27
N GLU A 187 -15.92 -30.35 -8.57
CA GLU A 187 -14.94 -29.86 -9.54
C GLU A 187 -14.81 -28.33 -9.46
N LEU A 188 -13.65 -27.86 -8.99
CA LEU A 188 -13.31 -26.43 -8.87
C LEU A 188 -12.46 -25.91 -10.03
N SER A 189 -12.13 -26.78 -10.98
CA SER A 189 -11.32 -26.47 -12.16
C SER A 189 -12.02 -25.47 -13.08
N SER A 190 -11.23 -24.78 -13.92
CA SER A 190 -11.74 -23.91 -14.98
C SER A 190 -12.59 -24.64 -16.02
N LYS A 191 -12.58 -25.98 -16.03
CA LYS A 191 -13.39 -26.83 -16.90
C LYS A 191 -14.86 -26.98 -16.45
N ALA A 192 -15.16 -26.71 -15.18
CA ALA A 192 -16.50 -26.80 -14.63
C ALA A 192 -17.35 -25.55 -14.94
N LYS A 193 -18.68 -25.76 -15.08
CA LYS A 193 -19.66 -24.67 -15.24
C LYS A 193 -19.57 -23.69 -14.06
N LEU A 194 -19.84 -22.40 -14.32
CA LEU A 194 -19.78 -21.34 -13.31
C LEU A 194 -20.67 -21.64 -12.10
N SER A 195 -21.87 -22.18 -12.31
CA SER A 195 -22.80 -22.56 -11.24
C SER A 195 -22.24 -23.65 -10.32
N THR A 196 -21.53 -24.64 -10.89
CA THR A 196 -20.86 -25.70 -10.13
C THR A 196 -19.72 -25.13 -9.28
N ARG A 197 -18.94 -24.21 -9.85
CA ARG A 197 -17.83 -23.53 -9.15
C ARG A 197 -18.34 -22.66 -8.00
N LEU A 198 -19.46 -21.96 -8.19
CA LEU A 198 -20.10 -21.16 -7.13
C LEU A 198 -20.57 -22.03 -5.97
N LYS A 199 -21.25 -23.15 -6.26
CA LYS A 199 -21.64 -24.13 -5.24
C LYS A 199 -20.43 -24.69 -4.50
N GLY A 200 -19.39 -25.06 -5.22
CA GLY A 200 -18.12 -25.52 -4.65
C GLY A 200 -17.45 -24.47 -3.75
N ALA A 201 -17.48 -23.20 -4.14
CA ALA A 201 -16.94 -22.11 -3.33
C ALA A 201 -17.71 -21.94 -2.01
N ILE A 202 -19.05 -22.00 -2.03
CA ILE A 202 -19.88 -21.94 -0.82
C ILE A 202 -19.53 -23.09 0.14
N ASN A 203 -19.32 -24.30 -0.40
CA ASN A 203 -18.94 -25.48 0.38
C ASN A 203 -17.53 -25.41 0.99
N ILE A 204 -16.68 -24.48 0.54
CA ILE A 204 -15.39 -24.18 1.17
C ILE A 204 -15.53 -23.05 2.19
N ILE A 205 -16.24 -21.98 1.82
CA ILE A 205 -16.38 -20.77 2.63
C ILE A 205 -17.09 -21.09 3.95
N LEU A 206 -18.18 -21.86 3.93
CA LEU A 206 -18.93 -22.19 5.15
C LEU A 206 -18.07 -22.90 6.20
N PRO A 207 -17.41 -24.05 5.91
CA PRO A 207 -16.49 -24.68 6.86
C PRO A 207 -15.34 -23.78 7.30
N LEU A 208 -14.81 -22.95 6.40
CA LEU A 208 -13.72 -22.02 6.74
C LEU A 208 -14.18 -20.96 7.76
N ILE A 209 -15.41 -20.45 7.63
CA ILE A 209 -16.01 -19.52 8.60
C ILE A 209 -16.18 -20.21 9.96
N PHE A 210 -16.78 -21.41 10.00
CA PHE A 210 -16.98 -22.13 11.27
C PHE A 210 -15.65 -22.45 11.96
N SER A 211 -14.64 -22.91 11.21
CA SER A 211 -13.28 -23.14 11.73
C SER A 211 -12.66 -21.85 12.29
N SER A 212 -12.89 -20.72 11.61
CA SER A 212 -12.41 -19.41 12.07
C SER A 212 -13.11 -18.94 13.34
N LEU A 213 -14.42 -19.18 13.48
CA LEU A 213 -15.18 -18.86 14.69
C LEU A 213 -14.73 -19.68 15.91
N GLU A 214 -14.53 -20.98 15.73
CA GLU A 214 -14.02 -21.86 16.79
C GLU A 214 -12.60 -21.45 17.23
N ARG A 215 -11.77 -21.09 16.25
CA ARG A 215 -10.44 -20.53 16.51
C ARG A 215 -10.52 -19.22 17.29
N ILE A 216 -11.43 -18.31 16.94
CA ILE A 216 -11.64 -17.05 17.69
C ILE A 216 -12.01 -17.34 19.14
N ASN A 217 -12.92 -18.28 19.40
CA ASN A 217 -13.30 -18.68 20.77
C ASN A 217 -12.08 -19.18 21.54
N THR A 218 -11.31 -20.09 20.95
CA THR A 218 -10.10 -20.66 21.57
C THR A 218 -9.07 -19.58 21.90
N ILE A 219 -8.80 -18.68 20.97
CA ILE A 219 -7.83 -17.59 21.16
C ILE A 219 -8.32 -16.59 22.20
N SER A 220 -9.59 -16.20 22.15
CA SER A 220 -10.19 -15.25 23.09
C SER A 220 -10.11 -15.78 24.52
N THR A 221 -10.50 -17.03 24.74
CA THR A 221 -10.39 -17.69 26.05
C THR A 221 -8.93 -17.75 26.52
N ALA A 222 -8.00 -18.16 25.65
CA ALA A 222 -6.58 -18.17 25.98
C ALA A 222 -6.03 -16.76 26.30
N MET A 223 -6.51 -15.72 25.61
CA MET A 223 -6.16 -14.32 25.87
C MET A 223 -6.67 -13.86 27.23
N GLN A 224 -7.91 -14.21 27.59
CA GLN A 224 -8.49 -13.90 28.89
C GLN A 224 -7.71 -14.56 30.04
N LEU A 225 -7.37 -15.85 29.90
CA LEU A 225 -6.54 -16.57 30.88
C LEU A 225 -5.16 -15.93 31.07
N ARG A 226 -4.58 -15.37 30.00
CA ARG A 226 -3.32 -14.61 30.04
C ARG A 226 -3.50 -13.13 30.43
N ARG A 227 -4.65 -12.77 31.02
CA ARG A 227 -5.00 -11.42 31.48
C ARG A 227 -4.89 -10.35 30.39
N PHE A 228 -5.11 -10.71 29.12
CA PHE A 228 -5.19 -9.72 28.05
C PHE A 228 -6.36 -8.77 28.31
N GLY A 229 -6.15 -7.46 28.13
CA GLY A 229 -7.19 -6.47 28.44
C GLY A 229 -7.12 -5.89 29.85
N SER A 230 -6.42 -6.52 30.79
CA SER A 230 -6.41 -6.12 32.22
C SER A 230 -5.73 -4.78 32.51
N LYS A 231 -4.76 -4.36 31.68
CA LYS A 231 -4.02 -3.10 31.83
C LYS A 231 -4.36 -2.13 30.71
N LYS A 232 -4.19 -0.82 30.97
CA LYS A 232 -4.29 0.25 29.95
C LYS A 232 -3.15 0.21 28.92
N LYS A 233 -1.97 -0.26 29.32
CA LYS A 233 -0.75 -0.33 28.49
C LYS A 233 -0.15 -1.74 28.50
N ARG A 234 0.60 -2.08 27.45
CA ARG A 234 1.29 -3.37 27.27
C ARG A 234 2.71 -3.13 26.74
N THR A 235 3.67 -3.95 27.15
CA THR A 235 5.01 -4.00 26.57
C THR A 235 5.04 -4.86 25.31
N TRP A 236 5.90 -4.53 24.35
CA TRP A 236 5.99 -5.21 23.06
C TRP A 236 7.37 -5.82 22.87
N TYR A 237 7.42 -7.14 22.68
CA TYR A 237 8.68 -7.86 22.46
C TYR A 237 9.32 -7.51 21.11
N THR A 238 8.52 -7.36 20.06
CA THR A 238 8.98 -7.02 18.71
C THR A 238 9.35 -5.55 18.54
N GLN A 239 9.17 -4.74 19.59
CA GLN A 239 9.43 -3.31 19.54
C GLN A 239 10.93 -3.04 19.56
N ARG A 240 11.45 -2.55 18.42
CA ARG A 240 12.84 -2.09 18.32
C ARG A 240 12.98 -0.67 18.90
N PRO A 241 14.07 -0.37 19.64
CA PRO A 241 14.40 1.00 20.02
C PRO A 241 14.66 1.84 18.77
N PHE A 242 14.45 3.16 18.86
CA PHE A 242 14.81 4.09 17.79
C PHE A 242 16.33 4.23 17.76
N LYS A 243 16.92 4.05 16.58
CA LYS A 243 18.33 4.32 16.30
C LYS A 243 18.47 5.69 15.62
N ALA A 244 19.70 6.20 15.55
CA ALA A 244 19.99 7.45 14.85
C ALA A 244 19.50 7.45 13.39
N SER A 245 19.63 6.31 12.69
CA SER A 245 19.11 6.12 11.34
C SER A 245 17.58 6.30 11.24
N ASP A 246 16.84 5.91 12.28
CA ASP A 246 15.38 6.04 12.31
C ASP A 246 14.96 7.50 12.51
N TRP A 247 15.71 8.25 13.32
CA TRP A 247 15.50 9.68 13.50
C TRP A 247 15.80 10.46 12.21
N LEU A 248 16.85 10.10 11.47
CA LEU A 248 17.14 10.71 10.17
C LEU A 248 15.98 10.52 9.19
N VAL A 249 15.37 9.33 9.15
CA VAL A 249 14.20 9.05 8.30
C VAL A 249 13.00 9.90 8.70
N VAL A 250 12.74 10.05 10.01
CA VAL A 250 11.64 10.89 10.51
C VAL A 250 11.88 12.36 10.18
N ILE A 251 13.09 12.87 10.40
CA ILE A 251 13.46 14.26 10.08
C ILE A 251 13.32 14.50 8.58
N LEU A 252 13.82 13.58 7.74
CA LEU A 252 13.67 13.67 6.29
C LEU A 252 12.21 13.74 5.86
N ALA A 253 11.33 12.92 6.46
CA ALA A 253 9.89 12.98 6.19
C ALA A 253 9.28 14.35 6.54
N ILE A 254 9.66 14.90 7.71
CA ILE A 254 9.18 16.21 8.17
C ILE A 254 9.70 17.32 7.25
N VAL A 255 10.96 17.27 6.83
CA VAL A 255 11.56 18.24 5.91
C VAL A 255 10.86 18.21 4.55
N LEU A 256 10.65 17.03 3.97
CA LEU A 256 9.93 16.90 2.69
C LEU A 256 8.49 17.42 2.79
N PHE A 257 7.80 17.13 3.89
CA PHE A 257 6.47 17.67 4.15
C PHE A 257 6.50 19.20 4.33
N GLY A 258 7.46 19.73 5.09
CA GLY A 258 7.67 21.16 5.27
C GLY A 258 7.95 21.89 3.97
N ILE A 259 8.73 21.29 3.06
CA ILE A 259 8.97 21.82 1.71
C ILE A 259 7.65 21.95 0.95
N THR A 260 6.73 20.97 1.05
CA THR A 260 5.42 21.11 0.38
C THR A 260 4.59 22.27 0.90
N LEU A 261 4.57 22.48 2.23
CA LEU A 261 3.88 23.62 2.83
C LEU A 261 4.51 24.95 2.40
N TYR A 262 5.84 25.00 2.30
CA TYR A 262 6.55 26.17 1.81
C TYR A 262 6.21 26.46 0.34
N LEU A 263 6.18 25.42 -0.51
CA LEU A 263 5.79 25.55 -1.92
C LEU A 263 4.34 26.00 -2.07
N PHE A 264 3.43 25.59 -1.18
CA PHE A 264 2.05 26.10 -1.18
C PHE A 264 1.98 27.60 -0.94
N LYS A 265 2.83 28.11 -0.03
CA LYS A 265 2.93 29.55 0.22
C LYS A 265 3.53 30.29 -0.97
N LEU A 266 4.56 29.71 -1.60
CA LEU A 266 5.29 30.32 -2.71
C LEU A 266 4.47 30.35 -4.01
N ASN A 267 3.74 29.28 -4.30
CA ASN A 267 2.90 29.16 -5.50
C ASN A 267 1.49 29.77 -5.32
N HIS A 268 1.21 30.42 -4.18
CA HIS A 268 -0.12 30.93 -3.81
C HIS A 268 -1.26 29.89 -3.95
N GLY A 269 -0.93 28.61 -3.81
CA GLY A 269 -1.85 27.52 -4.13
C GLY A 269 -1.15 26.17 -4.22
N ARG A 270 -1.91 25.13 -4.56
CA ARG A 270 -1.42 23.74 -4.63
C ARG A 270 -0.71 23.42 -5.95
N PHE A 271 -0.88 24.28 -6.94
CA PHE A 271 -0.46 24.07 -8.33
C PHE A 271 0.75 24.94 -8.65
N TYR A 272 1.72 24.35 -9.33
CA TYR A 272 2.82 25.09 -9.92
C TYR A 272 2.46 25.39 -11.37
N ASP A 273 2.46 26.67 -11.74
CA ASP A 273 2.13 27.13 -13.09
C ASP A 273 3.41 27.49 -13.85
N PRO A 274 3.84 26.67 -14.83
CA PRO A 274 4.97 27.00 -15.70
C PRO A 274 4.57 27.83 -16.94
N PHE A 275 3.30 28.14 -17.13
CA PHE A 275 2.76 28.77 -18.34
C PHE A 275 2.48 30.28 -18.18
N ASN A 276 2.74 30.84 -17.00
CA ASN A 276 2.66 32.27 -16.68
C ASN A 276 4.04 32.86 -16.37
#